data_AF-A0A850A9D4-F1
#
_entry.id   AF-A0A850A9D4-F1
#
_cell.length_a   1.000
_cell.length_b   1.000
_cell.length_c   1.000
_cell.angle_alpha   90.00
_cell.angle_beta   90.00
_cell.angle_gamma   90.00
#
_symmetry.space_group_name_H-M   'P 1'
#
loop_
_entity.id
_entity.type
_entity.pdbx_description
1 polymer ?
#
loop_
_entity_poly.entity_id
_entity_poly.type
_entity_poly.pdbx_seq_one_letter_code
_entity_poly.pdbx_strand_id
1 'polypeptide(L)' 'MKKTAKKEDDQRMIHVRLTEEIHKRLRIRVAELDTSIQEWVADLITKELNKKSS' A
#
# COMPACT_ATOMS: atom_id res chain seq x y z
N MET A 1 -11.36 -36.35 6.55
CA MET A 1 -10.43 -35.38 5.92
C MET A 1 -10.84 -33.97 6.35
N LYS A 2 -10.05 -33.29 7.19
CA LYS A 2 -10.35 -31.93 7.66
C LYS A 2 -9.99 -30.94 6.54
N LYS A 3 -10.98 -30.28 5.95
CA LYS A 3 -10.77 -29.16 5.02
C LYS A 3 -10.17 -28.01 5.83
N THR A 4 -8.89 -27.75 5.66
CA THR A 4 -8.24 -26.54 6.19
C THR A 4 -8.83 -25.36 5.42
N ALA A 5 -9.71 -24.61 6.09
CA ALA A 5 -10.18 -23.33 5.58
C ALA A 5 -8.96 -22.42 5.37
N LYS A 6 -8.69 -22.09 4.11
CA LYS A 6 -7.70 -21.09 3.71
C LYS A 6 -8.15 -19.78 4.35
N LYS A 7 -7.33 -19.18 5.23
CA LYS A 7 -7.58 -17.82 5.74
C LYS A 7 -7.45 -16.87 4.55
N GLU A 8 -8.55 -16.62 3.88
CA GLU A 8 -8.66 -15.58 2.87
C GLU A 8 -8.69 -14.22 3.61
N ASP A 9 -7.70 -13.39 3.29
CA ASP A 9 -7.78 -11.92 3.31
C ASP A 9 -8.08 -11.21 4.65
N ASP A 10 -7.08 -11.10 5.54
CA ASP A 10 -7.09 -10.11 6.64
C ASP A 10 -6.44 -8.80 6.17
N GLN A 11 -6.80 -8.30 4.98
CA GLN A 11 -6.32 -7.01 4.50
C GLN A 11 -7.35 -5.92 4.83
N ARG A 12 -6.95 -4.97 5.68
CA ARG A 12 -7.77 -3.79 5.99
C ARG A 12 -7.49 -2.68 4.99
N MET A 13 -8.51 -2.33 4.21
CA MET A 13 -8.41 -1.24 3.24
C MET A 13 -8.60 0.13 3.90
N ILE A 14 -7.85 1.11 3.44
CA ILE A 14 -8.05 2.53 3.78
C ILE A 14 -8.47 3.30 2.54
N HIS A 15 -9.44 4.20 2.67
CA HIS A 15 -9.74 5.18 1.63
C HIS A 15 -9.00 6.48 1.92
N VAL A 16 -8.13 6.89 1.00
CA VAL A 16 -7.36 8.14 1.09
C VAL A 16 -7.79 9.06 -0.04
N ARG A 17 -8.09 10.33 0.31
CA ARG A 17 -8.33 11.38 -0.69
C ARG A 17 -7.01 12.05 -1.00
N LEU A 18 -6.59 11.98 -2.25
CA LEU A 18 -5.41 12.70 -2.76
C LEU A 18 -5.88 13.84 -3.65
N THR A 19 -5.15 14.96 -3.64
CA THR A 19 -5.33 15.99 -4.66
C THR A 19 -4.88 15.44 -6.01
N GLU A 20 -5.40 16.00 -7.11
CA GLU A 20 -5.05 15.55 -8.46
C GLU A 20 -3.54 15.58 -8.72
N GLU A 21 -2.84 16.62 -8.23
CA GLU A 21 -1.40 16.75 -8.39
C GLU A 21 -0.65 15.58 -7.75
N ILE A 22 -1.01 15.23 -6.50
CA ILE A 22 -0.35 14.14 -5.77
C ILE A 22 -0.69 12.80 -6.42
N HIS A 23 -1.93 12.60 -6.83
CA HIS A 23 -2.33 11.38 -7.53
C HIS A 23 -1.57 11.20 -8.86
N LYS A 24 -1.37 12.28 -9.63
CA LYS A 24 -0.59 12.24 -10.87
C LYS A 24 0.87 11.89 -10.61
N ARG A 25 1.50 12.53 -9.63
CA ARG A 25 2.90 12.26 -9.26
C ARG A 25 3.06 10.83 -8.75
N LEU A 26 2.10 10.34 -7.96
CA LEU A 26 2.05 8.96 -7.48
C LEU A 26 2.00 7.97 -8.65
N ARG A 27 1.11 8.19 -9.64
CA ARG A 27 1.00 7.32 -10.82
C ARG A 27 2.27 7.25 -11.65
N ILE A 28 2.94 8.38 -11.84
CA ILE A 28 4.23 8.41 -12.55
C ILE A 28 5.25 7.60 -11.76
N ARG A 29 5.36 7.84 -10.45
CA ARG A 29 6.37 7.19 -9.60
C ARG A 29 6.21 5.67 -9.54
N VAL A 30 4.98 5.16 -9.44
CA VAL A 30 4.73 3.71 -9.41
C VAL A 30 5.02 3.06 -10.76
N ALA A 31 4.78 3.76 -11.87
CA ALA A 31 5.09 3.28 -13.21
C ALA A 31 6.62 3.21 -13.43
N GLU A 32 7.38 4.20 -12.94
CA GLU A 32 8.86 4.16 -12.99
C GLU A 32 9.44 3.00 -12.17
N LEU A 33 8.77 2.61 -11.08
CA LEU A 33 9.22 1.57 -10.16
C LEU A 33 8.64 0.18 -10.48
N ASP A 34 7.89 0.05 -11.57
CA ASP A 34 7.20 -1.19 -11.98
C ASP A 34 6.45 -1.87 -10.81
N THR A 35 5.69 -1.07 -10.06
CA THR A 35 4.95 -1.54 -8.86
C THR A 35 3.51 -1.03 -8.86
N SER A 36 2.66 -1.62 -8.02
CA SER A 36 1.30 -1.13 -7.83
C SER A 36 1.23 0.04 -6.85
N ILE A 37 0.19 0.87 -6.98
CA ILE A 37 -0.09 1.95 -6.02
C ILE A 37 -0.26 1.40 -4.61
N GLN A 38 -0.93 0.25 -4.47
CA GLN A 38 -1.20 -0.37 -3.18
C GLN A 38 0.10 -0.82 -2.50
N GLU A 39 0.97 -1.53 -3.21
CA GLU A 39 2.26 -1.97 -2.67
C GLU A 39 3.17 -0.79 -2.33
N TRP A 40 3.23 0.21 -3.21
CA TRP A 40 4.05 1.38 -2.99
C TRP A 40 3.59 2.19 -1.76
N VAL A 41 2.28 2.39 -1.61
CA VAL A 41 1.72 3.10 -0.45
C VAL A 41 1.90 2.27 0.83
N ALA A 42 1.71 0.96 0.77
CA ALA A 42 1.94 0.08 1.92
C ALA A 42 3.40 0.14 2.39
N ASP A 43 4.36 0.01 1.47
CA ASP A 43 5.79 0.12 1.77
C ASP A 43 6.17 1.51 2.30
N LEU A 44 5.61 2.59 1.74
CA LEU A 44 5.83 3.94 2.24
C LEU A 44 5.35 4.09 3.69
N ILE A 45 4.14 3.61 3.99
CA ILE A 45 3.58 3.63 5.36
C ILE A 45 4.45 2.78 6.29
N THR A 46 4.84 1.58 5.88
CA THR A 46 5.71 0.70 6.67
C THR A 46 7.05 1.38 6.97
N LYS A 47 7.68 2.03 5.98
CA LYS A 47 8.92 2.77 6.16
C LYS A 47 8.74 3.92 7.14
N GLU A 48 7.65 4.68 7.02
CA GLU A 48 7.38 5.82 7.90
C GLU A 48 7.09 5.38 9.33
N LEU A 49 6.31 4.31 9.53
CA LEU A 49 6.03 3.77 10.87
C LEU A 49 7.24 3.09 11.51
N ASN A 50 8.16 2.55 10.70
CA ASN A 50 9.42 1.97 11.17
C ASN A 50 10.50 3.03 11.44
N LYS A 51 10.34 4.26 10.96
CA LYS A 51 11.11 5.39 11.48
C LYS A 51 10.61 5.66 12.88
N LYS A 52 11.22 4.98 13.86
CA LYS A 52 11.03 5.27 15.27
C LYS A 52 11.14 6.77 15.50
N SER A 53 10.14 7.30 16.18
CA SER A 53 10.22 8.54 16.95
C SER A 53 11.56 8.59 17.67
N SER A 54 12.43 9.47 17.22
CA SER A 54 13.63 9.84 17.96
C SER A 54 13.32 11.00 18.89
#